data_AF-A0AA37GKD3-F1
#
_entry.id   AF-A0AA37GKD3-F1
#
_cell.length_a   1.000
_cell.length_b   1.000
_cell.length_c   1.000
_cell.angle_alpha   90.00
_cell.angle_beta   90.00
_cell.angle_gamma   90.00
#
_symmetry.space_group_name_H-M   'P 1'
#
loop_
_entity.id
_entity.type
_entity.pdbx_description
1 polymer ?
#
loop_
_entity_poly.entity_id
_entity_poly.type
_entity_poly.pdbx_seq_one_letter_code
_entity_poly.pdbx_strand_id
1 'polypeptide(L)'
;MPHIANQIPTLPQYNISRLNFRDVPDGDGQRTAVGADVSITAYNEFPVSLDVPELGFEVLVPNCNSFDPYILLADATTKPLAIKPRSDVTVNVSGIIRELPKSLTRICPNSKSSPLDKFLEQYMHGEAATVYVRGRKMPDSDTPDWVGDILSEITVPVPFPGQGFDNLIKSFSLTDVNFQLPDPMADPDDPDGAPKVSGTVEVLASLPKEMNFDINVTDLRATADVMYQHKKLGELNLDKWQPANSTKIEGTEKHEPLLKIMSRVIDAPLNITDGDVLTDVMQRLLFGGKEVLLDVKAGVDIRVNTALGNLVLKDVPAEGKIPVKRPY
;
A
#
# COMPACT_ATOMS: atom_id res chain seq x y z
N MET A 1 -21.69 -16.83 -49.02
CA MET A 1 -20.93 -15.59 -48.74
C MET A 1 -20.70 -15.54 -47.24
N PRO A 2 -19.51 -15.87 -46.71
CA PRO A 2 -19.32 -15.93 -45.27
C PRO A 2 -18.85 -14.59 -44.68
N HIS A 3 -19.55 -14.17 -43.63
CA HIS A 3 -19.10 -13.51 -42.40
C HIS A 3 -18.11 -12.33 -42.46
N ILE A 4 -18.61 -11.12 -42.17
CA ILE A 4 -17.83 -10.11 -41.42
C ILE A 4 -18.36 -10.15 -40.00
N ALA A 5 -17.66 -10.87 -39.13
CA ALA A 5 -17.92 -10.89 -37.70
C ALA A 5 -17.45 -9.56 -37.09
N ASN A 6 -18.23 -9.05 -36.14
CA ASN A 6 -17.93 -7.95 -35.24
C ASN A 6 -16.55 -8.12 -34.56
N GLN A 7 -15.47 -7.68 -35.20
CA GLN A 7 -14.19 -7.50 -34.53
C GLN A 7 -14.16 -6.07 -33.99
N ILE A 8 -14.49 -5.93 -32.71
CA ILE A 8 -14.13 -4.76 -31.93
C ILE A 8 -12.61 -4.59 -32.08
N PRO A 9 -12.09 -3.39 -32.42
CA PRO A 9 -10.66 -3.17 -32.51
C PRO A 9 -10.00 -3.63 -31.20
N THR A 10 -9.11 -4.61 -31.28
CA THR A 10 -8.35 -5.07 -30.12
C THR A 10 -7.47 -3.91 -29.65
N LEU A 11 -7.49 -3.62 -28.35
CA LEU A 11 -6.57 -2.67 -27.74
C LEU A 11 -5.14 -3.03 -28.16
N PRO A 12 -4.36 -2.08 -28.70
CA PRO A 12 -2.99 -2.36 -29.10
C PRO A 12 -2.20 -2.78 -27.85
N GLN A 13 -1.21 -3.65 -28.04
CA GLN A 13 -0.26 -3.91 -26.97
C GLN A 13 0.44 -2.58 -26.60
N TYR A 14 0.40 -2.24 -25.33
CA TYR A 14 0.97 -1.01 -24.81
C TYR A 14 1.90 -1.31 -23.64
N ASN A 15 2.86 -0.42 -23.43
CA ASN A 15 3.75 -0.46 -22.29
C ASN A 15 3.66 0.86 -21.52
N ILE A 16 3.56 0.78 -20.20
CA ILE A 16 3.65 1.95 -19.32
C ILE A 16 5.14 2.21 -19.11
N SER A 17 5.69 3.17 -19.86
CA SER A 17 7.12 3.49 -19.81
C SER A 17 7.49 4.40 -18.64
N ARG A 18 6.51 5.12 -18.08
CA ARG A 18 6.69 5.95 -16.89
C ARG A 18 5.39 6.05 -16.10
N LEU A 19 5.50 5.96 -14.78
CA LEU A 19 4.46 6.27 -13.82
C LEU A 19 5.09 7.05 -12.68
N ASN A 20 4.55 8.22 -12.35
CA ASN A 20 5.09 9.06 -11.28
C ASN A 20 3.98 9.84 -10.57
N PHE A 21 3.82 9.58 -9.27
CA PHE A 21 3.00 10.32 -8.34
C PHE A 21 3.85 11.35 -7.60
N ARG A 22 3.38 12.59 -7.51
CA ARG A 22 4.07 13.66 -6.78
C ARG A 22 3.10 14.59 -6.09
N ASP A 23 3.59 15.27 -5.06
CA ASP A 23 2.90 16.42 -4.49
C ASP A 23 2.82 17.56 -5.51
N VAL A 24 1.62 18.12 -5.67
CA VAL A 24 1.36 19.31 -6.49
C VAL A 24 0.50 20.29 -5.70
N PRO A 25 0.68 21.61 -5.88
CA PRO A 25 -0.24 22.58 -5.31
C PRO A 25 -1.63 22.37 -5.92
N ASP A 26 -2.66 22.39 -5.08
CA ASP A 26 -4.03 22.46 -5.54
C ASP A 26 -4.32 23.86 -6.13
N GLY A 27 -5.40 24.01 -6.89
CA GLY A 27 -5.74 25.23 -7.64
C GLY A 27 -5.89 26.50 -6.78
N ASP A 28 -6.04 26.38 -5.46
CA ASP A 28 -6.05 27.50 -4.51
C ASP A 28 -4.66 27.85 -3.93
N GLY A 29 -3.64 27.04 -4.22
CA GLY A 29 -2.27 27.16 -3.72
C GLY A 29 -2.10 26.92 -2.22
N GLN A 30 -3.18 26.60 -1.51
CA GLN A 30 -3.18 26.39 -0.05
C GLN A 30 -3.18 24.91 0.33
N ARG A 31 -3.71 24.05 -0.54
CA ARG A 31 -3.75 22.60 -0.32
C ARG A 31 -2.76 21.87 -1.22
N THR A 32 -2.34 20.70 -0.78
CA THR A 32 -1.53 19.78 -1.57
C THR A 32 -2.46 18.73 -2.17
N ALA A 33 -2.31 18.45 -3.46
CA ALA A 33 -2.94 17.35 -4.17
C ALA A 33 -1.85 16.38 -4.65
N VAL A 34 -2.24 15.18 -5.08
CA VAL A 34 -1.30 14.24 -5.71
C VAL A 34 -1.48 14.29 -7.22
N GLY A 35 -0.45 14.76 -7.92
CA GLY A 35 -0.36 14.70 -9.37
C GLY A 35 0.19 13.35 -9.82
N ALA A 36 -0.40 12.77 -10.85
CA ALA A 36 0.04 11.54 -11.48
C ALA A 36 0.42 11.82 -12.94
N ASP A 37 1.65 11.51 -13.34
CA ASP A 37 2.03 11.49 -14.75
C ASP A 37 2.31 10.08 -15.22
N VAL A 38 1.72 9.75 -16.37
CA VAL A 38 1.86 8.45 -17.01
C VAL A 38 2.33 8.65 -18.44
N SER A 39 3.35 7.90 -18.85
CA SER A 39 3.73 7.77 -20.26
C SER A 39 3.42 6.35 -20.72
N ILE A 40 2.62 6.25 -21.77
CA ILE A 40 2.18 4.98 -22.35
C ILE A 40 2.68 4.95 -23.78
N THR A 41 3.35 3.87 -24.18
CA THR A 41 3.84 3.70 -25.56
C THR A 41 3.16 2.51 -26.20
N ALA A 42 2.61 2.70 -27.39
CA ALA A 42 2.01 1.65 -28.21
C ALA A 42 2.43 1.83 -29.67
N TYR A 43 2.59 0.73 -30.40
CA TYR A 43 2.93 0.78 -31.82
C TYR A 43 1.66 0.94 -32.67
N ASN A 44 1.63 1.97 -33.53
CA ASN A 44 0.54 2.13 -34.49
C ASN A 44 0.77 1.22 -35.70
N GLU A 45 0.05 0.10 -35.77
CA GLU A 45 0.12 -0.82 -36.91
C GLU A 45 -0.60 -0.30 -38.16
N PHE A 46 -1.38 0.77 -38.07
CA PHE A 46 -2.20 1.24 -39.18
C PHE A 46 -1.43 2.24 -40.06
N PRO A 47 -1.68 2.26 -41.39
CA PRO A 47 -1.06 3.20 -42.31
C PRO A 47 -1.74 4.58 -42.28
N VAL A 48 -2.29 4.98 -41.13
CA VAL A 48 -3.07 6.22 -40.97
C VAL A 48 -2.31 7.20 -40.08
N SER A 49 -2.51 8.48 -40.37
CA SER A 49 -2.04 9.59 -39.53
C SER A 49 -3.26 10.34 -39.01
N LEU A 50 -3.23 10.70 -37.72
CA LEU A 50 -4.32 11.37 -37.05
C LEU A 50 -3.75 12.33 -36.01
N ASP A 51 -4.22 13.56 -36.00
CA ASP A 51 -3.99 14.48 -34.88
C ASP A 51 -5.11 14.32 -33.87
N VAL A 52 -4.74 13.89 -32.67
CA VAL A 52 -5.64 13.68 -31.55
C VAL A 52 -5.57 14.92 -30.65
N PRO A 53 -6.69 15.63 -30.42
CA PRO A 53 -6.73 16.76 -29.51
C PRO A 53 -6.54 16.32 -28.05
N GLU A 54 -6.54 17.27 -27.13
CA GLU A 54 -6.55 16.96 -25.69
C GLU A 54 -7.83 16.21 -25.30
N LEU A 55 -7.67 15.00 -24.76
CA LEU A 55 -8.76 14.14 -24.34
C LEU A 55 -8.83 14.08 -22.82
N GLY A 56 -10.06 14.06 -22.30
CA GLY A 56 -10.33 13.94 -20.87
C GLY A 56 -10.70 12.53 -20.48
N PHE A 57 -10.25 12.12 -19.29
CA PHE A 57 -10.54 10.83 -18.69
C PHE A 57 -10.85 10.97 -17.20
N GLU A 58 -11.59 9.99 -16.70
CA GLU A 58 -11.84 9.74 -15.29
C GLU A 58 -11.13 8.45 -14.90
N VAL A 59 -10.41 8.48 -13.80
CA VAL A 59 -9.79 7.30 -13.18
C VAL A 59 -10.70 6.83 -12.07
N LEU A 60 -11.14 5.58 -12.20
CA LEU A 60 -12.13 4.95 -11.37
C LEU A 60 -11.54 3.69 -10.70
N VAL A 61 -12.05 3.33 -9.53
CA VAL A 61 -11.75 2.06 -8.86
C VAL A 61 -13.03 1.31 -8.48
N PRO A 62 -12.98 -0.02 -8.28
CA PRO A 62 -14.12 -0.79 -7.81
C PRO A 62 -14.77 -0.20 -6.54
N ASN A 63 -16.09 -0.16 -6.52
CA ASN A 63 -16.88 0.16 -5.34
C ASN A 63 -17.34 -1.12 -4.61
N CYS A 64 -17.82 -0.97 -3.38
CA CYS A 64 -18.50 -2.03 -2.64
C CYS A 64 -19.89 -2.38 -3.23
N ASN A 65 -20.52 -1.44 -3.93
CA ASN A 65 -21.91 -1.52 -4.37
C ASN A 65 -21.98 -1.98 -5.83
N SER A 66 -22.79 -2.98 -6.14
CA SER A 66 -23.01 -3.43 -7.52
C SER A 66 -23.85 -2.48 -8.36
N PHE A 67 -24.68 -1.63 -7.75
CA PHE A 67 -25.52 -0.64 -8.45
C PHE A 67 -24.75 0.62 -8.86
N ASP A 68 -23.66 0.91 -8.15
CA ASP A 68 -22.74 2.01 -8.44
C ASP A 68 -21.32 1.44 -8.35
N PRO A 69 -20.87 0.71 -9.39
CA PRO A 69 -19.71 -0.18 -9.31
C PRO A 69 -18.36 0.53 -9.26
N TYR A 70 -18.35 1.85 -9.42
CA TYR A 70 -17.13 2.63 -9.58
C TYR A 70 -17.07 3.82 -8.63
N ILE A 71 -15.87 4.09 -8.09
CA ILE A 71 -15.56 5.28 -7.31
C ILE A 71 -14.62 6.14 -8.15
N LEU A 72 -14.99 7.39 -8.39
CA LEU A 72 -14.13 8.38 -9.05
C LEU A 72 -12.98 8.78 -8.13
N LEU A 73 -11.73 8.58 -8.58
CA LEU A 73 -10.52 8.96 -7.85
C LEU A 73 -9.86 10.23 -8.40
N ALA A 74 -9.81 10.35 -9.73
CA ALA A 74 -9.06 11.41 -10.37
C ALA A 74 -9.64 11.78 -11.72
N ASP A 75 -9.37 13.02 -12.10
CA ASP A 75 -9.49 13.48 -13.47
C ASP A 75 -8.12 13.47 -14.12
N ALA A 76 -8.06 13.07 -15.38
CA ALA A 76 -6.83 13.00 -16.15
C ALA A 76 -7.04 13.57 -17.55
N THR A 77 -6.00 14.16 -18.12
CA THR A 77 -6.02 14.67 -19.49
C THR A 77 -4.77 14.23 -20.26
N THR A 78 -4.91 14.13 -21.58
CA THR A 78 -3.78 13.92 -22.48
C THR A 78 -3.36 15.24 -23.11
N LYS A 79 -2.07 15.36 -23.44
CA LYS A 79 -1.65 16.41 -24.36
C LYS A 79 -2.09 16.08 -25.80
N PRO A 80 -2.26 17.09 -26.67
CA PRO A 80 -2.43 16.87 -28.10
C PRO A 80 -1.30 15.99 -28.66
N LEU A 81 -1.65 15.07 -29.54
CA LEU A 81 -0.76 14.02 -30.03
C LEU A 81 -0.95 13.77 -31.52
N ALA A 82 0.15 13.76 -32.25
CA ALA A 82 0.17 13.35 -33.66
C ALA A 82 0.51 11.86 -33.78
N ILE A 83 -0.46 11.07 -34.24
CA ILE A 83 -0.27 9.66 -34.59
C ILE A 83 0.29 9.60 -36.01
N LYS A 84 1.42 8.90 -36.17
CA LYS A 84 2.05 8.66 -37.46
C LYS A 84 1.86 7.20 -37.90
N PRO A 85 1.84 6.93 -39.21
CA PRO A 85 1.75 5.57 -39.73
C PRO A 85 2.93 4.71 -39.28
N ARG A 86 2.67 3.45 -38.87
CA ARG A 86 3.71 2.42 -38.67
C ARG A 86 4.83 2.83 -37.70
N SER A 87 4.50 3.57 -36.65
CA SER A 87 5.47 4.08 -35.68
C SER A 87 5.01 3.91 -34.24
N ASP A 88 5.95 3.99 -33.31
CA ASP A 88 5.63 4.13 -31.89
C ASP A 88 4.90 5.45 -31.62
N VAL A 89 3.90 5.37 -30.76
CA VAL A 89 3.08 6.47 -30.30
C VAL A 89 3.20 6.52 -28.78
N THR A 90 3.75 7.62 -28.26
CA THR A 90 3.84 7.85 -26.82
C THR A 90 2.78 8.86 -26.39
N VAL A 91 1.82 8.38 -25.60
CA VAL A 91 0.78 9.19 -24.97
C VAL A 91 1.28 9.62 -23.60
N ASN A 92 1.22 10.92 -23.30
CA ASN A 92 1.47 11.45 -21.97
C ASN A 92 0.15 11.87 -21.35
N VAL A 93 -0.13 11.31 -20.18
CA VAL A 93 -1.33 11.56 -19.38
C VAL A 93 -0.91 12.25 -18.10
N SER A 94 -1.62 13.31 -17.73
CA SER A 94 -1.48 13.97 -16.43
C SER A 94 -2.82 13.94 -15.71
N GLY A 95 -2.83 13.52 -14.46
CA GLY A 95 -4.02 13.49 -13.62
C GLY A 95 -3.78 14.08 -12.25
N ILE A 96 -4.86 14.48 -11.57
CA ILE A 96 -4.81 15.08 -10.23
C ILE A 96 -5.81 14.38 -9.32
N ILE A 97 -5.31 13.86 -8.20
CA ILE A 97 -6.09 13.34 -7.08
C ILE A 97 -6.11 14.44 -6.01
N ARG A 98 -7.27 15.07 -5.80
CA ARG A 98 -7.41 16.17 -4.84
C ARG A 98 -7.64 15.68 -3.41
N GLU A 99 -8.52 14.70 -3.28
CA GLU A 99 -8.88 14.08 -2.01
C GLU A 99 -9.29 12.63 -2.26
N LEU A 100 -9.17 11.79 -1.24
CA LEU A 100 -9.69 10.43 -1.32
C LEU A 100 -11.18 10.42 -0.95
N PRO A 101 -12.06 9.93 -1.84
CA PRO A 101 -13.48 9.83 -1.53
C PRO A 101 -13.73 8.99 -0.28
N LYS A 102 -14.66 9.40 0.58
CA LYS A 102 -15.02 8.64 1.79
C LYS A 102 -15.53 7.22 1.48
N SER A 103 -16.10 7.00 0.30
CA SER A 103 -16.52 5.68 -0.17
C SER A 103 -15.34 4.71 -0.31
N LEU A 104 -14.14 5.23 -0.59
CA LEU A 104 -12.94 4.43 -0.78
C LEU A 104 -12.41 3.83 0.54
N THR A 105 -12.56 4.57 1.65
CA THR A 105 -12.08 4.17 2.98
C THR A 105 -13.17 3.56 3.87
N ARG A 106 -14.44 3.65 3.45
CA ARG A 106 -15.56 3.06 4.17
C ARG A 106 -15.57 1.54 4.01
N ILE A 107 -15.71 0.83 5.13
CA ILE A 107 -15.85 -0.62 5.16
C ILE A 107 -17.07 -1.06 4.31
N CYS A 108 -16.87 -2.04 3.44
CA CYS A 108 -17.95 -2.57 2.62
C CYS A 108 -19.00 -3.32 3.47
N PRO A 109 -20.29 -3.29 3.10
CA PRO A 109 -21.30 -4.13 3.73
C PRO A 109 -20.89 -5.60 3.73
N ASN A 110 -21.07 -6.29 4.85
CA ASN A 110 -20.71 -7.71 5.04
C ASN A 110 -19.22 -8.04 4.85
N SER A 111 -18.33 -7.04 5.00
CA SER A 111 -16.88 -7.22 4.95
C SER A 111 -16.21 -6.48 6.11
N LYS A 112 -14.93 -6.77 6.37
CA LYS A 112 -14.07 -6.00 7.27
C LYS A 112 -13.19 -4.98 6.52
N SER A 113 -13.22 -5.04 5.20
CA SER A 113 -12.32 -4.30 4.31
C SER A 113 -13.07 -3.21 3.53
N SER A 114 -12.42 -2.06 3.35
CA SER A 114 -12.83 -1.01 2.42
C SER A 114 -12.38 -1.32 0.98
N PRO A 115 -12.87 -0.60 -0.04
CA PRO A 115 -12.31 -0.67 -1.39
C PRO A 115 -10.81 -0.38 -1.44
N LEU A 116 -10.32 0.58 -0.65
CA LEU A 116 -8.89 0.87 -0.53
C LEU A 116 -8.13 -0.32 0.05
N ASP A 117 -8.66 -0.91 1.13
CA ASP A 117 -8.02 -2.05 1.81
C ASP A 117 -7.82 -3.20 0.82
N LYS A 118 -8.85 -3.53 0.02
CA LYS A 118 -8.78 -4.57 -1.01
C LYS A 118 -7.79 -4.25 -2.13
N PHE A 119 -7.76 -2.99 -2.58
CA PHE A 119 -6.84 -2.55 -3.62
C PHE A 119 -5.38 -2.69 -3.15
N LEU A 120 -5.11 -2.28 -1.92
CA LEU A 120 -3.77 -2.37 -1.31
C LEU A 120 -3.38 -3.82 -1.01
N GLU A 121 -4.30 -4.64 -0.54
CA GLU A 121 -4.08 -6.07 -0.32
C GLU A 121 -3.63 -6.76 -1.62
N GLN A 122 -4.36 -6.53 -2.73
CA GLN A 122 -3.97 -7.03 -4.05
C GLN A 122 -2.58 -6.54 -4.45
N TYR A 123 -2.34 -5.23 -4.30
CA TYR A 123 -1.05 -4.63 -4.60
C TYR A 123 0.10 -5.29 -3.82
N MET A 124 -0.06 -5.46 -2.50
CA MET A 124 0.95 -6.05 -1.61
C MET A 124 1.14 -7.55 -1.83
N HIS A 125 0.14 -8.27 -2.31
CA HIS A 125 0.28 -9.68 -2.73
C HIS A 125 0.90 -9.83 -4.13
N GLY A 126 1.25 -8.73 -4.80
CA GLY A 126 1.79 -8.74 -6.15
C GLY A 126 0.73 -9.07 -7.22
N GLU A 127 -0.55 -9.03 -6.84
CA GLU A 127 -1.67 -9.18 -7.77
C GLU A 127 -1.91 -7.88 -8.53
N ALA A 128 -2.38 -7.98 -9.77
CA ALA A 128 -2.74 -6.80 -10.54
C ALA A 128 -4.08 -6.25 -10.04
N ALA A 129 -4.03 -5.18 -9.23
CA ALA A 129 -5.22 -4.42 -8.90
C ALA A 129 -5.77 -3.76 -10.18
N THR A 130 -7.09 -3.65 -10.32
CA THR A 130 -7.68 -3.07 -11.54
C THR A 130 -8.16 -1.65 -11.29
N VAL A 131 -7.66 -0.70 -12.07
CA VAL A 131 -8.25 0.63 -12.22
C VAL A 131 -9.06 0.68 -13.51
N TYR A 132 -10.11 1.50 -13.55
CA TYR A 132 -10.95 1.67 -14.72
C TYR A 132 -10.77 3.08 -15.24
N VAL A 133 -10.51 3.20 -16.54
CA VAL A 133 -10.38 4.50 -17.19
C VAL A 133 -11.61 4.71 -18.05
N ARG A 134 -12.37 5.77 -17.75
CA ARG A 134 -13.55 6.17 -18.51
C ARG A 134 -13.26 7.47 -19.23
N GLY A 135 -13.60 7.57 -20.52
CA GLY A 135 -13.49 8.85 -21.21
C GLY A 135 -14.48 9.87 -20.63
N ARG A 136 -14.18 11.16 -20.75
CA ARG A 136 -15.11 12.22 -20.37
C ARG A 136 -15.09 13.35 -21.37
N LYS A 137 -16.24 14.02 -21.45
CA LYS A 137 -16.33 15.29 -22.17
C LYS A 137 -15.61 16.38 -21.37
N MET A 138 -14.76 17.13 -22.05
CA MET A 138 -14.09 18.30 -21.49
C MET A 138 -14.84 19.56 -21.94
N PRO A 139 -15.37 20.37 -21.02
CA PRO A 139 -15.84 21.70 -21.36
C PRO A 139 -14.67 22.52 -21.92
N ASP A 140 -14.94 23.35 -22.92
CA ASP A 140 -13.97 24.32 -23.46
C ASP A 140 -12.67 23.73 -24.05
N SER A 141 -12.71 22.47 -24.52
CA SER A 141 -11.59 21.88 -25.25
C SER A 141 -11.80 21.90 -26.78
N ASP A 142 -10.71 21.78 -27.53
CA ASP A 142 -10.73 21.66 -29.00
C ASP A 142 -11.24 20.28 -29.47
N THR A 143 -11.66 19.40 -28.55
CA THR A 143 -12.15 18.07 -28.86
C THR A 143 -13.57 18.13 -29.42
N PRO A 144 -13.82 17.63 -30.64
CA PRO A 144 -15.16 17.62 -31.21
C PRO A 144 -16.16 16.88 -30.31
N ASP A 145 -17.39 17.41 -30.21
CA ASP A 145 -18.43 16.86 -29.33
C ASP A 145 -18.64 15.36 -29.50
N TRP A 146 -18.70 14.89 -30.74
CA TRP A 146 -18.92 13.47 -31.04
C TRP A 146 -17.80 12.56 -30.50
N VAL A 147 -16.56 13.05 -30.40
CA VAL A 147 -15.44 12.30 -29.81
C VAL A 147 -15.65 12.18 -28.31
N GLY A 148 -16.01 13.29 -27.65
CA GLY A 148 -16.30 13.30 -26.22
C GLY A 148 -17.47 12.38 -25.86
N ASP A 149 -18.52 12.38 -26.67
CA ASP A 149 -19.71 11.55 -26.47
C ASP A 149 -19.35 10.06 -26.58
N ILE A 150 -18.62 9.64 -27.63
CA ILE A 150 -18.15 8.25 -27.78
C ILE A 150 -17.22 7.85 -26.64
N LEU A 151 -16.26 8.69 -26.29
CA LEU A 151 -15.29 8.38 -25.22
C LEU A 151 -16.00 8.20 -23.87
N SER A 152 -17.07 8.96 -23.60
CA SER A 152 -17.83 8.87 -22.35
C SER A 152 -18.55 7.54 -22.14
N GLU A 153 -18.83 6.81 -23.22
CA GLU A 153 -19.44 5.48 -23.18
C GLU A 153 -18.42 4.34 -22.98
N ILE A 154 -17.13 4.63 -23.17
CA ILE A 154 -16.07 3.62 -23.11
C ILE A 154 -15.42 3.64 -21.73
N THR A 155 -15.42 2.48 -21.07
CA THR A 155 -14.69 2.25 -19.83
C THR A 155 -13.76 1.06 -20.02
N VAL A 156 -12.46 1.28 -19.83
CA VAL A 156 -11.42 0.27 -20.07
C VAL A 156 -10.83 -0.17 -18.73
N PRO A 157 -10.82 -1.47 -18.41
CA PRO A 157 -10.06 -1.98 -17.26
C PRO A 157 -8.57 -1.93 -17.59
N VAL A 158 -7.80 -1.29 -16.72
CA VAL A 158 -6.36 -1.16 -16.82
C VAL A 158 -5.73 -1.82 -15.59
N PRO A 159 -4.88 -2.84 -15.77
CA PRO A 159 -4.17 -3.46 -14.66
C PRO A 159 -3.17 -2.45 -14.09
N PHE A 160 -3.29 -2.18 -12.80
CA PHE A 160 -2.30 -1.46 -12.01
C PHE A 160 -1.23 -2.46 -11.56
N PRO A 161 0.07 -2.17 -11.79
CA PRO A 161 1.13 -3.10 -11.46
C PRO A 161 1.17 -3.36 -9.95
N GLY A 162 1.07 -4.63 -9.54
CA GLY A 162 1.28 -5.05 -8.16
C GLY A 162 2.76 -5.08 -7.79
N GLN A 163 3.06 -4.92 -6.51
CA GLN A 163 4.40 -5.07 -5.93
C GLN A 163 4.31 -6.05 -4.76
N GLY A 164 4.81 -7.27 -4.96
CA GLY A 164 4.79 -8.31 -3.93
C GLY A 164 5.49 -7.90 -2.63
N PHE A 165 5.00 -8.44 -1.51
CA PHE A 165 5.41 -8.10 -0.15
C PHE A 165 6.93 -8.23 0.12
N ASP A 166 7.57 -9.27 -0.41
CA ASP A 166 9.03 -9.50 -0.28
C ASP A 166 9.86 -8.32 -0.78
N ASN A 167 9.28 -7.48 -1.64
CA ASN A 167 9.93 -6.27 -2.13
C ASN A 167 9.64 -5.04 -1.26
N LEU A 168 8.58 -5.03 -0.45
CA LEU A 168 8.13 -3.87 0.34
C LEU A 168 8.76 -3.82 1.73
N ILE A 169 8.81 -4.91 2.50
CA ILE A 169 9.48 -4.89 3.83
C ILE A 169 10.88 -5.48 3.69
N LYS A 170 11.91 -4.64 3.81
CA LYS A 170 13.32 -5.04 3.67
C LYS A 170 13.88 -5.64 4.94
N SER A 171 13.49 -5.11 6.09
CA SER A 171 13.86 -5.69 7.38
C SER A 171 12.90 -5.25 8.47
N PHE A 172 12.70 -6.16 9.41
CA PHE A 172 12.08 -5.89 10.70
C PHE A 172 13.07 -6.24 11.80
N SER A 173 13.20 -5.36 12.79
CA SER A 173 14.04 -5.60 13.96
C SER A 173 13.40 -5.04 15.22
N LEU A 174 13.69 -5.66 16.35
CA LEU A 174 13.33 -5.18 17.67
C LEU A 174 14.61 -4.98 18.49
N THR A 175 14.87 -3.75 18.92
CA THR A 175 16.01 -3.40 19.77
C THR A 175 15.55 -3.04 21.17
N ASP A 176 16.51 -2.93 22.11
CA ASP A 176 16.25 -2.47 23.49
C ASP A 176 15.12 -3.27 24.16
N VAL A 177 15.16 -4.58 23.93
CA VAL A 177 14.16 -5.53 24.40
C VAL A 177 14.36 -5.76 25.89
N ASN A 178 13.32 -5.46 26.65
CA ASN A 178 13.23 -5.77 28.06
C ASN A 178 12.06 -6.72 28.27
N PHE A 179 12.35 -7.89 28.83
CA PHE A 179 11.35 -8.89 29.20
C PHE A 179 11.12 -8.80 30.71
N GLN A 180 9.94 -8.32 31.10
CA GLN A 180 9.54 -8.28 32.49
C GLN A 180 8.81 -9.57 32.85
N LEU A 181 9.28 -10.23 33.90
CA LEU A 181 8.65 -11.44 34.41
C LEU A 181 7.30 -11.12 35.06
N PRO A 182 6.33 -12.04 34.98
CA PRO A 182 5.06 -11.90 35.68
C PRO A 182 5.31 -11.84 37.19
N ASP A 183 4.48 -11.06 37.90
CA ASP A 183 4.53 -11.04 39.36
C ASP A 183 4.03 -12.38 39.91
N PRO A 184 4.86 -13.14 40.65
CA PRO A 184 4.45 -14.43 41.20
C PRO A 184 3.32 -14.34 42.24
N MET A 185 2.99 -13.14 42.72
CA MET A 185 1.94 -12.87 43.70
C MET A 185 0.68 -12.26 43.06
N ALA A 186 0.68 -11.96 41.76
CA ALA A 186 -0.49 -11.41 41.07
C ALA A 186 -1.57 -12.48 40.88
N ASP A 187 -2.84 -12.06 40.94
CA ASP A 187 -3.97 -12.93 40.65
C ASP A 187 -3.93 -13.40 39.17
N PRO A 188 -4.42 -14.60 38.83
CA PRO A 188 -4.35 -15.15 37.46
C PRO A 188 -5.04 -14.28 36.39
N ASP A 189 -6.01 -13.48 36.79
CA ASP A 189 -6.77 -12.57 35.93
C ASP A 189 -6.20 -11.13 35.94
N ASP A 190 -5.13 -10.88 36.68
CA ASP A 190 -4.47 -9.57 36.75
C ASP A 190 -3.49 -9.39 35.58
N PRO A 191 -3.47 -8.24 34.87
CA PRO A 191 -2.47 -7.93 33.85
C PRO A 191 -1.01 -8.00 34.35
N ASP A 192 -0.76 -7.94 35.66
CA ASP A 192 0.57 -8.15 36.25
C ASP A 192 0.98 -9.63 36.34
N GLY A 193 0.02 -10.56 36.16
CA GLY A 193 0.27 -12.01 36.08
C GLY A 193 0.79 -12.47 34.71
N ALA A 194 0.83 -11.59 33.70
CA ALA A 194 1.40 -11.87 32.38
C ALA A 194 2.81 -11.28 32.23
N PRO A 195 3.74 -11.98 31.55
CA PRO A 195 5.01 -11.38 31.18
C PRO A 195 4.78 -10.17 30.27
N LYS A 196 5.61 -9.14 30.41
CA LYS A 196 5.51 -7.91 29.61
C LYS A 196 6.77 -7.72 28.77
N VAL A 197 6.58 -7.21 27.55
CA VAL A 197 7.64 -6.94 26.60
C VAL A 197 7.69 -5.46 26.27
N SER A 198 8.86 -4.89 26.49
CA SER A 198 9.21 -3.51 26.15
C SER A 198 10.29 -3.55 25.08
N GLY A 199 10.20 -2.70 24.05
CA GLY A 199 11.11 -2.78 22.90
C GLY A 199 10.95 -1.63 21.91
N THR A 200 11.98 -1.38 21.10
CA THR A 200 11.93 -0.41 20.01
C THR A 200 11.81 -1.17 18.71
N VAL A 201 10.67 -1.03 18.04
CA VAL A 201 10.41 -1.60 16.72
C VAL A 201 11.07 -0.72 15.69
N GLU A 202 11.89 -1.30 14.81
CA GLU A 202 12.45 -0.64 13.64
C GLU A 202 12.12 -1.45 12.38
N VAL A 203 11.46 -0.79 11.44
CA VAL A 203 11.07 -1.34 10.14
C VAL A 203 11.74 -0.54 9.04
N LEU A 204 12.35 -1.23 8.08
CA LEU A 204 12.80 -0.64 6.82
C LEU A 204 11.88 -1.15 5.71
N ALA A 205 11.11 -0.24 5.13
CA ALA A 205 10.25 -0.52 3.99
C ALA A 205 10.80 0.13 2.72
N SER A 206 10.69 -0.53 1.58
CA SER A 206 10.92 0.08 0.27
C SER A 206 9.72 0.91 -0.14
N LEU A 207 10.01 2.11 -0.65
CA LEU A 207 9.02 2.94 -1.32
C LEU A 207 9.15 2.71 -2.83
N PRO A 208 8.06 2.29 -3.50
CA PRO A 208 7.98 2.25 -4.95
C PRO A 208 8.49 3.55 -5.57
N LYS A 209 9.36 3.45 -6.58
CA LYS A 209 10.00 4.60 -7.22
C LYS A 209 8.99 5.57 -7.87
N GLU A 210 7.82 5.05 -8.20
CA GLU A 210 6.70 5.80 -8.75
C GLU A 210 6.07 6.72 -7.70
N MET A 211 6.20 6.43 -6.39
CA MET A 211 5.64 7.25 -5.31
C MET A 211 6.66 8.28 -4.82
N ASN A 212 6.58 9.48 -5.39
CA ASN A 212 7.43 10.62 -5.04
C ASN A 212 6.62 11.75 -4.38
N PHE A 213 5.84 11.39 -3.36
CA PHE A 213 5.13 12.31 -2.48
C PHE A 213 5.44 11.99 -1.02
N ASP A 214 5.19 12.94 -0.13
CA ASP A 214 5.50 12.80 1.29
C ASP A 214 4.55 11.81 1.98
N ILE A 215 5.15 10.83 2.67
CA ILE A 215 4.46 9.78 3.43
C ILE A 215 5.05 9.78 4.83
N ASN A 216 4.20 9.97 5.84
CA ASN A 216 4.62 9.93 7.24
C ASN A 216 3.82 8.90 8.04
N VAL A 217 4.49 7.92 8.63
CA VAL A 217 3.86 6.99 9.57
C VAL A 217 3.83 7.61 10.95
N THR A 218 2.62 7.82 11.49
CA THR A 218 2.40 8.50 12.77
C THR A 218 2.11 7.54 13.91
N ASP A 219 1.51 6.41 13.61
CA ASP A 219 1.13 5.42 14.60
C ASP A 219 1.17 4.01 14.00
N LEU A 220 1.40 3.03 14.85
CA LEU A 220 1.24 1.62 14.49
C LEU A 220 0.52 0.85 15.59
N ARG A 221 -0.09 -0.26 15.20
CA ARG A 221 -0.55 -1.30 16.12
C ARG A 221 -0.31 -2.65 15.46
N ALA A 222 -0.18 -3.71 16.25
CA ALA A 222 0.17 -5.01 15.71
C ALA A 222 -0.42 -6.14 16.54
N THR A 223 -0.74 -7.23 15.86
CA THR A 223 -0.99 -8.54 16.47
C THR A 223 0.09 -9.47 15.98
N ALA A 224 0.76 -10.15 16.91
CA ALA A 224 1.94 -10.93 16.60
C ALA A 224 1.97 -12.28 17.32
N ASP A 225 2.28 -13.33 16.57
CA ASP A 225 2.62 -14.65 17.10
C ASP A 225 4.11 -14.69 17.42
N VAL A 226 4.43 -15.02 18.68
CA VAL A 226 5.79 -15.20 19.16
C VAL A 226 6.08 -16.69 19.23
N MET A 227 7.17 -17.10 18.57
CA MET A 227 7.53 -18.50 18.39
C MET A 227 8.94 -18.75 18.96
N TYR A 228 9.14 -19.93 19.55
CA TYR A 228 10.45 -20.44 19.92
C TYR A 228 10.63 -21.83 19.32
N GLN A 229 11.70 -22.02 18.53
CA GLN A 229 11.98 -23.30 17.85
C GLN A 229 10.77 -23.86 17.08
N HIS A 230 10.08 -22.99 16.33
CA HIS A 230 8.86 -23.31 15.56
C HIS A 230 7.63 -23.71 16.39
N LYS A 231 7.67 -23.59 17.72
CA LYS A 231 6.50 -23.74 18.59
C LYS A 231 5.99 -22.37 19.05
N LYS A 232 4.67 -22.22 19.13
CA LYS A 232 4.05 -20.96 19.57
C LYS A 232 4.23 -20.79 21.07
N LEU A 233 4.98 -19.76 21.46
CA LEU A 233 5.18 -19.36 22.85
C LEU A 233 3.94 -18.57 23.34
N GLY A 234 3.49 -17.62 22.53
CA GLY A 234 2.40 -16.74 22.92
C GLY A 234 2.03 -15.74 21.84
N GLU A 235 1.12 -14.85 22.20
CA GLU A 235 0.59 -13.79 21.36
C GLU A 235 0.88 -12.42 21.99
N LEU A 236 1.44 -11.51 21.21
CA LEU A 236 1.63 -10.13 21.57
C LEU A 236 0.59 -9.29 20.84
N ASN A 237 -0.33 -8.70 21.60
CA ASN A 237 -1.41 -7.87 21.07
C ASN A 237 -1.23 -6.42 21.48
N LEU A 238 -0.86 -5.58 20.52
CA LEU A 238 -0.76 -4.13 20.70
C LEU A 238 -2.08 -3.47 20.26
N ASP A 239 -3.16 -3.69 21.00
CA ASP A 239 -4.49 -3.20 20.61
C ASP A 239 -4.57 -1.67 20.50
N LYS A 240 -3.73 -0.97 21.28
CA LYS A 240 -3.64 0.49 21.31
C LYS A 240 -2.64 0.97 20.28
N TRP A 241 -3.00 2.04 19.58
CA TRP A 241 -2.10 2.78 18.70
C TRP A 241 -0.86 3.24 19.48
N GLN A 242 0.30 2.78 19.03
CA GLN A 242 1.60 3.19 19.51
C GLN A 242 2.11 4.32 18.63
N PRO A 243 2.55 5.45 19.22
CA PRO A 243 3.18 6.52 18.46
C PRO A 243 4.38 5.97 17.67
N ALA A 244 4.48 6.39 16.41
CA ALA A 244 5.57 6.04 15.53
C ALA A 244 6.11 7.30 14.84
N ASN A 245 7.35 7.23 14.41
CA ASN A 245 7.95 8.23 13.55
C ASN A 245 8.52 7.54 12.32
N SER A 246 8.51 8.25 11.19
CA SER A 246 9.13 7.76 9.98
C SER A 246 10.15 8.75 9.43
N THR A 247 11.15 8.22 8.74
CA THR A 247 12.18 8.99 8.06
C THR A 247 12.44 8.37 6.71
N LYS A 248 12.29 9.16 5.65
CA LYS A 248 12.65 8.76 4.30
C LYS A 248 14.18 8.74 4.17
N ILE A 249 14.71 7.63 3.69
CA ILE A 249 16.09 7.46 3.30
C ILE A 249 16.10 7.53 1.78
N GLU A 250 16.75 8.55 1.24
CA GLU A 250 16.79 8.77 -0.20
C GLU A 250 17.46 7.60 -0.93
N GLY A 251 16.89 7.26 -2.08
CA GLY A 251 17.43 6.22 -2.96
C GLY A 251 18.72 6.68 -3.65
N THR A 252 19.43 5.72 -4.24
CA THR A 252 20.53 5.98 -5.19
C THR A 252 20.13 5.49 -6.57
N GLU A 253 20.90 5.77 -7.62
CA GLU A 253 20.60 5.21 -8.97
C GLU A 253 20.45 3.67 -8.98
N LYS A 254 21.04 2.98 -7.99
CA LYS A 254 21.02 1.51 -7.86
C LYS A 254 20.03 0.99 -6.81
N HIS A 255 19.50 1.83 -5.93
CA HIS A 255 18.67 1.41 -4.80
C HIS A 255 17.44 2.30 -4.65
N GLU A 256 16.29 1.67 -4.44
CA GLU A 256 15.02 2.37 -4.23
C GLU A 256 15.05 3.17 -2.92
N PRO A 257 14.31 4.29 -2.83
CA PRO A 257 14.14 4.99 -1.56
C PRO A 257 13.54 4.05 -0.51
N LEU A 258 13.96 4.22 0.74
CA LEU A 258 13.44 3.45 1.87
C LEU A 258 12.71 4.37 2.84
N LEU A 259 11.72 3.82 3.54
CA LEU A 259 11.07 4.45 4.67
C LEU A 259 11.49 3.69 5.93
N LYS A 260 12.24 4.37 6.80
CA LYS A 260 12.56 3.87 8.13
C LYS A 260 11.45 4.26 9.09
N ILE A 261 10.82 3.29 9.73
CA ILE A 261 9.74 3.49 10.70
C ILE A 261 10.23 3.03 12.07
N MET A 262 10.03 3.84 13.10
CA MET A 262 10.41 3.53 14.48
C MET A 262 9.23 3.74 15.42
N SER A 263 9.01 2.80 16.33
CA SER A 263 8.02 2.94 17.41
C SER A 263 8.53 2.30 18.69
N ARG A 264 8.27 2.95 19.83
CA ARG A 264 8.60 2.41 21.15
C ARG A 264 7.37 1.73 21.73
N VAL A 265 7.50 0.44 21.99
CA VAL A 265 6.50 -0.37 22.69
C VAL A 265 6.92 -0.45 24.16
N ILE A 266 5.97 -0.19 25.05
CA ILE A 266 6.20 -0.20 26.50
C ILE A 266 5.20 -1.17 27.14
N ASP A 267 5.75 -2.13 27.86
CA ASP A 267 5.06 -3.06 28.76
C ASP A 267 3.85 -3.75 28.11
N ALA A 268 4.03 -4.17 26.87
CA ALA A 268 3.02 -4.89 26.13
C ALA A 268 2.86 -6.31 26.69
N PRO A 269 1.66 -6.73 27.07
CA PRO A 269 1.45 -8.05 27.65
C PRO A 269 1.67 -9.12 26.58
N LEU A 270 2.46 -10.14 26.93
CA LEU A 270 2.63 -11.35 26.14
C LEU A 270 1.71 -12.44 26.72
N ASN A 271 0.65 -12.75 25.98
CA ASN A 271 -0.29 -13.80 26.35
C ASN A 271 0.33 -15.15 26.04
N ILE A 272 0.73 -15.89 27.08
CA ILE A 272 1.36 -17.21 26.92
C ILE A 272 0.32 -18.22 26.49
N THR A 273 0.56 -18.88 25.36
CA THR A 273 -0.32 -19.95 24.84
C THR A 273 0.19 -21.34 25.16
N ASP A 274 1.50 -21.47 25.44
CA ASP A 274 2.16 -22.74 25.74
C ASP A 274 3.16 -22.56 26.90
N GLY A 275 2.81 -23.11 28.06
CA GLY A 275 3.62 -23.03 29.29
C GLY A 275 4.88 -23.89 29.26
N ASP A 276 4.89 -24.97 28.47
CA ASP A 276 6.08 -25.82 28.33
C ASP A 276 7.14 -25.08 27.51
N VAL A 277 6.71 -24.41 26.42
CA VAL A 277 7.60 -23.56 25.61
C VAL A 277 8.15 -22.39 26.43
N LEU A 278 7.32 -21.76 27.28
CA LEU A 278 7.79 -20.73 28.21
C LEU A 278 8.86 -21.28 29.16
N THR A 279 8.65 -22.47 29.70
CA THR A 279 9.61 -23.12 30.60
C THR A 279 10.96 -23.35 29.91
N ASP A 280 10.95 -23.84 28.67
CA ASP A 280 12.17 -24.03 27.87
C ASP A 280 12.90 -22.70 27.62
N VAL A 281 12.16 -21.64 27.28
CA VAL A 281 12.70 -20.28 27.07
C VAL A 281 13.34 -19.77 28.37
N MET A 282 12.65 -19.90 29.49
CA MET A 282 13.13 -19.45 30.81
C MET A 282 14.38 -20.21 31.26
N GLN A 283 14.40 -21.54 31.12
CA GLN A 283 15.59 -22.34 31.42
C GLN A 283 16.78 -21.91 30.56
N ARG A 284 16.55 -21.62 29.28
CA ARG A 284 17.61 -21.18 28.37
C ARG A 284 18.13 -19.79 28.72
N LEU A 285 17.25 -18.84 29.07
CA LEU A 285 17.64 -17.50 29.50
C LEU A 285 18.42 -17.51 30.82
N LEU A 286 18.03 -18.34 31.79
CA LEU A 286 18.63 -18.39 33.12
C LEU A 286 19.92 -19.23 33.18
N PHE A 287 19.98 -20.35 32.46
CA PHE A 287 21.07 -21.33 32.56
C PHE A 287 21.88 -21.52 31.27
N GLY A 288 21.39 -21.04 30.12
CA GLY A 288 22.00 -21.29 28.81
C GLY A 288 23.19 -20.38 28.46
N GLY A 289 23.41 -19.29 29.20
CA GLY A 289 24.55 -18.37 29.02
C GLY A 289 24.60 -17.62 27.68
N LYS A 290 23.55 -17.71 26.86
CA LYS A 290 23.43 -17.09 25.53
C LYS A 290 22.05 -16.47 25.37
N GLU A 291 21.94 -15.51 24.46
CA GLU A 291 20.64 -14.94 24.08
C GLU A 291 19.69 -16.01 23.50
N VAL A 292 18.39 -15.81 23.73
CA VAL A 292 17.33 -16.62 23.15
C VAL A 292 16.77 -15.87 21.95
N LEU A 293 16.72 -16.53 20.80
CA LEU A 293 16.11 -15.99 19.60
C LEU A 293 14.65 -16.45 19.53
N LEU A 294 13.73 -15.49 19.50
CA LEU A 294 12.31 -15.72 19.27
C LEU A 294 11.97 -15.29 17.85
N ASP A 295 11.27 -16.13 17.09
CA ASP A 295 10.74 -15.75 15.79
C ASP A 295 9.39 -15.06 15.99
N VAL A 296 9.11 -14.02 15.21
CA VAL A 296 7.84 -13.28 15.25
C VAL A 296 7.21 -13.21 13.87
N LYS A 297 5.90 -13.46 13.84
CA LYS A 297 5.04 -13.24 12.68
C LYS A 297 3.91 -12.31 13.09
N ALA A 298 3.76 -11.18 12.42
CA ALA A 298 2.83 -10.14 12.82
C ALA A 298 2.01 -9.61 11.63
N GLY A 299 0.77 -9.23 11.92
CA GLY A 299 -0.03 -8.33 11.09
C GLY A 299 -0.02 -6.94 11.73
N VAL A 300 0.37 -5.92 10.96
CA VAL A 300 0.57 -4.55 11.46
C VAL A 300 -0.40 -3.61 10.76
N ASP A 301 -1.15 -2.84 11.54
CA ASP A 301 -1.89 -1.70 11.02
C ASP A 301 -1.05 -0.43 11.24
N ILE A 302 -0.90 0.38 10.21
CA ILE A 302 -0.14 1.63 10.26
C ILE A 302 -1.03 2.80 9.89
N ARG A 303 -0.95 3.87 10.68
CA ARG A 303 -1.56 5.16 10.36
C ARG A 303 -0.54 6.02 9.62
N VAL A 304 -0.97 6.50 8.47
CA VAL A 304 -0.12 7.23 7.54
C VAL A 304 -0.76 8.58 7.25
N ASN A 305 0.04 9.63 7.33
CA ASN A 305 -0.31 10.95 6.86
C ASN A 305 0.32 11.18 5.48
N THR A 306 -0.50 11.65 4.53
CA THR A 306 -0.13 11.94 3.14
C THR A 306 -0.76 13.26 2.70
N ALA A 307 -0.38 13.78 1.54
CA ALA A 307 -1.06 14.93 0.94
C ALA A 307 -2.57 14.73 0.73
N LEU A 308 -3.03 13.47 0.58
CA LEU A 308 -4.44 13.13 0.42
C LEU A 308 -5.18 12.97 1.76
N GLY A 309 -4.50 13.21 2.88
CA GLY A 309 -5.03 13.07 4.24
C GLY A 309 -4.51 11.83 4.97
N ASN A 310 -5.23 11.49 6.05
CA ASN A 310 -4.87 10.39 6.94
C ASN A 310 -5.47 9.07 6.45
N LEU A 311 -4.62 8.06 6.33
CA LEU A 311 -4.98 6.71 5.92
C LEU A 311 -4.56 5.70 6.97
N VAL A 312 -5.26 4.57 7.02
CA VAL A 312 -4.87 3.41 7.81
C VAL A 312 -4.63 2.27 6.82
N LEU A 313 -3.38 1.85 6.69
CA LEU A 313 -3.03 0.62 5.98
C LEU A 313 -3.16 -0.52 6.99
N LYS A 314 -3.92 -1.56 6.64
CA LYS A 314 -4.22 -2.66 7.54
C LYS A 314 -3.47 -3.92 7.13
N ASP A 315 -3.25 -4.77 8.12
CA ASP A 315 -2.75 -6.13 7.94
C ASP A 315 -1.48 -6.20 7.08
N VAL A 316 -0.59 -5.22 7.27
CA VAL A 316 0.73 -5.23 6.65
C VAL A 316 1.52 -6.38 7.28
N PRO A 317 1.91 -7.41 6.52
CA PRO A 317 2.64 -8.53 7.09
C PRO A 317 3.99 -8.04 7.64
N ALA A 318 4.50 -8.69 8.69
CA ALA A 318 5.86 -8.48 9.17
C ALA A 318 6.40 -9.76 9.80
N GLU A 319 7.62 -10.14 9.44
CA GLU A 319 8.32 -11.27 10.05
C GLU A 319 9.73 -10.86 10.49
N GLY A 320 10.19 -11.41 11.61
CA GLY A 320 11.53 -11.12 12.10
C GLY A 320 11.96 -11.99 13.27
N LYS A 321 13.16 -11.72 13.77
CA LYS A 321 13.73 -12.41 14.94
C LYS A 321 14.08 -11.43 16.03
N ILE A 322 13.74 -11.80 17.27
CA ILE A 322 13.97 -11.00 18.46
C ILE A 322 15.03 -11.70 19.33
N PRO A 323 16.21 -11.09 19.50
CA PRO A 323 17.17 -11.54 20.50
C PRO A 323 16.73 -11.08 21.90
N VAL A 324 16.46 -12.03 22.78
CA VAL A 324 16.15 -11.79 24.20
C VAL A 324 17.38 -12.12 25.04
N LYS A 325 17.81 -11.13 25.82
CA LYS A 325 18.93 -11.27 26.76
C LYS A 325 18.41 -11.50 28.17
N ARG A 326 19.26 -12.09 29.01
CA ARG A 326 18.96 -12.28 30.42
C ARG A 326 18.74 -10.91 31.10
N PRO A 327 17.64 -10.71 31.85
CA PRO A 327 17.49 -9.53 32.69
C PRO A 327 18.63 -9.52 33.73
N TYR A 328 19.30 -8.37 33.86
CA TYR A 328 20.38 -8.17 34.83
C TYR A 328 19.85 -8.07 36.26
#